data_AF-A0A7Y4QLA5-F1
#
_entry.id   AF-A0A7Y4QLA5-F1
#
_cell.length_a   1.000
_cell.length_b   1.000
_cell.length_c   1.000
_cell.angle_alpha   90.00
_cell.angle_beta   90.00
_cell.angle_gamma   90.00
#
_symmetry.space_group_name_H-M   'P 1'
#
loop_
_entity.id
_entity.type
_entity.pdbx_description
1 polymer ?
#
loop_
_entity_poly.entity_id
_entity_poly.type
_entity_poly.pdbx_seq_one_letter_code
_entity_poly.pdbx_strand_id
1 'polypeptide(L)'
;MRVLGFPFNIYLAAFASALVAAFAALPLWRAWCIRTGLVDDPGHRKIHDTPIPLAGGLAVLTGLLLPLVIATVLLKFNLIGETSSAPLLHGLNKRALQLAAIAFGAVGMTIIGLLDDKHELRPAHKFIGQLLIAAIVAAAGVRITLFVPSVVFSYVVTILWLLTVINAFNFMDNMNGLCSGLGAIGAGMFGFIAATRGPDPQGQYLVAATAFLICGALMGFLPHNFPKARAFLGDAGSHL
;
A
#
# COMPACT_ATOMS: atom_id res chain seq x y z
N MET A 1 31.79 -2.23 16.97
CA MET A 1 30.63 -1.82 16.15
C MET A 1 30.24 -2.98 15.26
N ARG A 2 29.15 -3.70 15.54
CA ARG A 2 28.64 -4.73 14.63
C ARG A 2 28.03 -4.00 13.43
N VAL A 3 28.56 -4.26 12.24
CA VAL A 3 28.00 -3.77 10.98
C VAL A 3 26.56 -4.30 10.89
N LEU A 4 25.59 -3.40 10.98
CA LEU A 4 24.19 -3.66 10.62
C LEU A 4 24.20 -4.24 9.21
N GLY A 5 23.72 -5.46 9.03
CA GLY A 5 23.97 -6.21 7.80
C GLY A 5 22.76 -6.94 7.24
N PHE A 6 21.55 -6.46 7.47
CA PHE A 6 20.44 -6.84 6.60
C PHE A 6 20.35 -5.88 5.43
N PRO A 7 20.16 -6.39 4.21
CA PRO A 7 21.04 -5.88 3.19
C PRO A 7 20.29 -4.78 2.43
N PHE A 8 20.93 -3.61 2.35
CA PHE A 8 20.41 -2.42 1.69
C PHE A 8 19.94 -2.72 0.26
N ASN A 9 20.58 -3.68 -0.41
CA ASN A 9 20.17 -4.19 -1.72
C ASN A 9 18.74 -4.75 -1.74
N ILE A 10 18.24 -5.40 -0.69
CA ILE A 10 16.86 -5.94 -0.65
C ILE A 10 15.85 -4.82 -0.49
N TYR A 11 16.13 -3.84 0.38
CA TYR A 11 15.27 -2.68 0.52
C TYR A 11 15.25 -1.84 -0.76
N LEU A 12 16.42 -1.63 -1.36
CA LEU A 12 16.55 -0.95 -2.64
C LEU A 12 15.84 -1.73 -3.76
N ALA A 13 15.96 -3.06 -3.78
CA ALA A 13 15.26 -3.90 -4.74
C ALA A 13 13.73 -3.83 -4.55
N ALA A 14 13.23 -3.89 -3.31
CA ALA A 14 11.81 -3.75 -3.01
C ALA A 14 11.27 -2.39 -3.47
N PHE A 15 11.99 -1.32 -3.14
CA PHE A 15 11.66 0.04 -3.59
C PHE A 15 11.69 0.17 -5.12
N ALA A 16 12.80 -0.22 -5.76
CA ALA A 16 13.00 -0.03 -7.20
C ALA A 16 12.04 -0.89 -8.03
N SER A 17 11.82 -2.15 -7.62
CA SER A 17 10.88 -3.04 -8.32
C SER A 17 9.44 -2.53 -8.23
N ALA A 18 9.00 -2.03 -7.07
CA ALA A 18 7.67 -1.44 -6.91
C ALA A 18 7.49 -0.14 -7.69
N LEU A 19 8.52 0.72 -7.68
CA LEU A 19 8.54 1.96 -8.46
C LEU A 19 8.40 1.67 -9.95
N VAL A 20 9.24 0.77 -10.47
CA VAL A 20 9.21 0.40 -11.90
C VAL A 20 7.88 -0.26 -12.25
N ALA A 21 7.38 -1.18 -11.42
CA ALA A 21 6.11 -1.85 -11.65
C ALA A 21 4.92 -0.87 -11.67
N ALA A 22 4.82 0.04 -10.69
CA ALA A 22 3.76 1.05 -10.67
C ALA A 22 3.85 2.02 -11.86
N PHE A 23 5.06 2.50 -12.17
CA PHE A 23 5.29 3.41 -13.28
C PHE A 23 4.94 2.77 -14.62
N ALA A 24 5.38 1.52 -14.85
CA ALA A 24 5.12 0.77 -16.09
C ALA A 24 3.67 0.30 -16.22
N ALA A 25 2.98 0.02 -15.11
CA ALA A 25 1.58 -0.40 -15.13
C ALA A 25 0.62 0.76 -15.44
N LEU A 26 1.01 2.00 -15.15
CA LEU A 26 0.09 3.12 -15.24
C LEU A 26 -0.48 3.37 -16.66
N PRO A 27 0.29 3.35 -17.76
CA PRO A 27 -0.28 3.50 -19.10
C PRO A 27 -1.37 2.48 -19.43
N LEU A 28 -1.20 1.23 -18.97
CA LEU A 28 -2.19 0.16 -19.13
C LEU A 28 -3.48 0.50 -18.36
N TRP A 29 -3.36 0.87 -17.08
CA TRP A 29 -4.52 1.20 -16.26
C TRP A 29 -5.22 2.48 -16.72
N ARG A 30 -4.49 3.48 -17.20
CA ARG A 30 -5.08 4.69 -17.82
C ARG A 30 -5.93 4.31 -19.04
N ALA A 31 -5.40 3.48 -19.94
CA ALA A 31 -6.15 3.03 -21.11
C ALA A 31 -7.40 2.23 -20.72
N TRP A 32 -7.30 1.38 -19.69
CA TRP A 32 -8.44 0.62 -19.17
C TRP A 32 -9.51 1.54 -18.54
N CYS A 33 -9.11 2.51 -17.73
CA CYS A 33 -10.01 3.48 -17.10
C CYS A 33 -10.77 4.29 -18.15
N ILE A 34 -10.08 4.79 -19.18
CA ILE A 34 -10.72 5.52 -20.29
C ILE A 34 -11.73 4.63 -21.03
N ARG A 35 -11.38 3.37 -21.30
CA ARG A 35 -12.28 2.42 -21.99
C ARG A 35 -13.52 2.05 -21.17
N THR A 36 -13.40 2.06 -19.85
CA THR A 36 -14.47 1.63 -18.93
C THR A 36 -15.26 2.80 -18.34
N GLY A 37 -14.87 4.04 -18.65
CA GLY A 37 -15.49 5.24 -18.12
C GLY A 37 -15.12 5.56 -16.67
N LEU A 38 -14.09 4.92 -16.09
CA LEU A 38 -13.55 5.29 -14.77
C LEU A 38 -12.66 6.53 -14.90
N VAL A 39 -13.29 7.66 -15.18
CA VAL A 39 -12.64 8.96 -15.36
C VAL A 39 -13.33 9.99 -14.50
N ASP A 40 -12.57 10.96 -14.03
CA ASP A 40 -13.10 12.14 -13.37
C ASP A 40 -13.39 13.20 -14.43
N ASP A 41 -14.68 13.48 -14.66
CA ASP A 41 -15.12 14.46 -15.64
C ASP A 41 -14.98 15.91 -15.14
N PRO A 42 -14.67 16.88 -16.01
CA PRO A 42 -14.57 18.28 -15.65
C PRO A 42 -15.91 18.84 -15.16
N GLY A 43 -15.87 19.82 -14.26
CA GLY A 43 -17.09 20.40 -13.67
C GLY A 43 -16.83 21.73 -12.98
N HIS A 44 -17.89 22.41 -12.54
CA HIS A 44 -17.82 23.80 -12.06
C HIS A 44 -16.87 24.07 -10.87
N ARG A 45 -16.45 23.03 -10.13
CA ARG A 45 -15.52 23.14 -9.00
C ARG A 45 -14.15 22.49 -9.27
N LYS A 46 -13.90 21.97 -10.47
CA LYS A 46 -12.68 21.22 -10.81
C LYS A 46 -11.74 22.07 -11.65
N ILE A 47 -10.44 21.89 -11.42
CA ILE A 47 -9.36 22.68 -12.04
C ILE A 47 -8.86 22.10 -13.38
N HIS A 48 -9.46 21.01 -13.85
CA HIS A 48 -9.09 20.33 -15.09
C HIS A 48 -10.19 20.49 -16.13
N ASP A 49 -9.77 20.58 -17.40
CA ASP A 49 -10.65 20.84 -18.55
C ASP A 49 -10.88 19.58 -19.41
N THR A 50 -10.26 18.46 -19.04
CA THR A 50 -10.32 17.20 -19.77
C THR A 50 -10.53 16.05 -18.79
N PRO A 51 -11.27 14.98 -19.14
CA PRO A 51 -11.44 13.83 -18.27
C PRO A 51 -10.10 13.20 -17.86
N ILE A 52 -9.89 13.01 -16.56
CA ILE A 52 -8.65 12.43 -16.01
C ILE A 52 -8.93 11.01 -15.46
N PRO A 53 -8.21 9.97 -15.90
CA PRO A 53 -8.46 8.60 -15.46
C PRO A 53 -8.12 8.36 -13.98
N LEU A 54 -8.98 7.61 -13.28
CA LEU A 54 -8.83 7.17 -11.89
C LEU A 54 -7.94 5.92 -11.79
N ALA A 55 -6.75 5.98 -12.37
CA ALA A 55 -5.88 4.81 -12.59
C ALA A 55 -4.83 4.58 -11.47
N GLY A 56 -4.66 5.53 -10.55
CA GLY A 56 -3.55 5.54 -9.61
C GLY A 56 -3.60 4.39 -8.59
N GLY A 57 -4.75 4.13 -7.97
CA GLY A 57 -4.90 3.00 -7.05
C GLY A 57 -4.54 1.65 -7.66
N LEU A 58 -4.95 1.41 -8.91
CA LEU A 58 -4.60 0.19 -9.65
C LEU A 58 -3.10 0.08 -9.94
N ALA A 59 -2.45 1.19 -10.31
CA ALA A 59 -1.02 1.23 -10.54
C ALA A 59 -0.22 0.99 -9.24
N VAL A 60 -0.61 1.63 -8.14
CA VAL A 60 0.02 1.44 -6.82
C VAL A 60 -0.19 0.01 -6.34
N LEU A 61 -1.39 -0.55 -6.47
CA LEU A 61 -1.66 -1.96 -6.13
C LEU A 61 -0.82 -2.93 -6.98
N THR A 62 -0.66 -2.64 -8.27
CA THR A 62 0.22 -3.44 -9.15
C THR A 62 1.68 -3.35 -8.68
N GLY A 63 2.14 -2.14 -8.35
CA GLY A 63 3.46 -1.91 -7.76
C GLY A 63 3.65 -2.62 -6.42
N LEU A 64 2.57 -2.83 -5.66
CA LEU A 64 2.59 -3.57 -4.41
C LEU A 64 2.67 -5.10 -4.63
N LEU A 65 1.72 -5.64 -5.39
CA LEU A 65 1.50 -7.09 -5.47
C LEU A 65 2.47 -7.77 -6.42
N LEU A 66 2.80 -7.16 -7.56
CA LEU A 66 3.63 -7.82 -8.57
C LEU A 66 5.04 -8.13 -8.04
N PRO A 67 5.80 -7.17 -7.44
CA PRO A 67 7.09 -7.48 -6.84
C PRO A 67 6.99 -8.40 -5.62
N LEU A 68 5.93 -8.28 -4.81
CA LEU A 68 5.72 -9.16 -3.65
C LEU A 68 5.55 -10.62 -4.07
N VAL A 69 4.75 -10.88 -5.11
CA VAL A 69 4.54 -12.22 -5.67
C VAL A 69 5.84 -12.74 -6.29
N ILE A 70 6.53 -11.93 -7.11
CA ILE A 70 7.81 -12.31 -7.71
C ILE A 70 8.84 -12.64 -6.62
N ALA A 71 8.99 -11.80 -5.60
CA ALA A 71 9.92 -12.04 -4.50
C ALA A 71 9.59 -13.34 -3.75
N THR A 72 8.31 -13.61 -3.48
CA THR A 72 7.87 -14.85 -2.83
C THR A 72 8.20 -16.08 -3.67
N VAL A 73 8.01 -16.02 -4.99
CA VAL A 73 8.36 -17.09 -5.93
C VAL A 73 9.88 -17.30 -5.96
N LEU A 74 10.66 -16.24 -6.12
CA LEU A 74 12.13 -16.30 -6.15
C LEU A 74 12.69 -16.89 -4.85
N LEU A 75 12.13 -16.52 -3.69
CA LEU A 75 12.52 -17.09 -2.40
C LEU A 75 12.15 -18.57 -2.29
N LYS A 76 10.96 -18.98 -2.76
CA LYS A 76 10.51 -20.37 -2.71
C LYS A 76 11.37 -21.31 -3.56
N PHE A 77 11.88 -20.82 -4.70
CA PHE A 77 12.75 -21.58 -5.59
C PHE A 77 14.25 -21.39 -5.31
N ASN A 78 14.61 -20.75 -4.19
CA ASN A 78 16.00 -20.48 -3.80
C ASN A 78 16.82 -19.75 -4.89
N LEU A 79 16.16 -18.86 -5.65
CA LEU A 79 16.78 -18.07 -6.73
C LEU A 79 17.40 -16.76 -6.22
N ILE A 80 17.40 -16.52 -4.91
CA ILE A 80 18.03 -15.38 -4.24
C ILE A 80 19.12 -15.93 -3.32
N GLY A 81 20.30 -15.28 -3.31
CA GLY A 81 21.47 -15.73 -2.54
C GLY A 81 21.17 -15.96 -1.05
N GLU A 82 21.82 -16.99 -0.47
CA GLU A 82 21.54 -17.53 0.87
C GLU A 82 21.58 -16.48 2.00
N THR A 83 22.48 -15.50 1.89
CA THR A 83 22.63 -14.40 2.86
C THR A 83 21.41 -13.47 2.92
N SER A 84 20.65 -13.35 1.84
CA SER A 84 19.44 -12.50 1.77
C SER A 84 18.15 -13.29 1.98
N SER A 85 18.14 -14.59 1.69
CA SER A 85 16.94 -15.42 1.78
C SER A 85 16.60 -15.80 3.23
N ALA A 86 17.60 -16.09 4.08
CA ALA A 86 17.34 -16.63 5.42
C ALA A 86 16.47 -15.72 6.32
N PRO A 87 16.71 -14.41 6.44
CA PRO A 87 15.89 -13.57 7.34
C PRO A 87 14.51 -13.24 6.74
N LEU A 88 14.40 -13.13 5.40
CA LEU A 88 13.11 -12.97 4.72
C LEU A 88 12.26 -14.23 4.86
N LEU A 89 12.83 -15.41 4.64
CA LEU A 89 12.15 -16.70 4.83
C LEU A 89 11.73 -16.89 6.29
N HIS A 90 12.57 -16.51 7.26
CA HIS A 90 12.19 -16.54 8.67
C HIS A 90 10.97 -15.67 8.96
N GLY A 91 10.95 -14.44 8.46
CA GLY A 91 9.83 -13.51 8.59
C GLY A 91 8.57 -14.05 7.90
N LEU A 92 8.68 -14.51 6.65
CA LEU A 92 7.59 -15.08 5.89
C LEU A 92 6.99 -16.32 6.58
N ASN A 93 7.81 -17.26 7.04
CA ASN A 93 7.31 -18.46 7.72
C ASN A 93 6.53 -18.12 9.01
N LYS A 94 6.95 -17.07 9.74
CA LYS A 94 6.24 -16.64 10.95
C LYS A 94 5.01 -15.77 10.68
N ARG A 95 4.99 -15.02 9.58
CA ARG A 95 4.03 -13.94 9.32
C ARG A 95 3.27 -14.05 7.99
N ALA A 96 3.35 -15.19 7.31
CA ALA A 96 2.72 -15.40 6.00
C ALA A 96 1.22 -15.12 6.04
N LEU A 97 0.51 -15.57 7.07
CA LEU A 97 -0.92 -15.34 7.21
C LEU A 97 -1.24 -13.84 7.35
N GLN A 98 -0.46 -13.11 8.16
CA GLN A 98 -0.64 -11.67 8.35
C GLN A 98 -0.36 -10.90 7.05
N LEU A 99 0.70 -11.26 6.32
CA LEU A 99 1.01 -10.64 5.04
C LEU A 99 -0.05 -10.94 3.98
N ALA A 100 -0.54 -12.17 3.92
CA ALA A 100 -1.63 -12.55 3.02
C ALA A 100 -2.92 -11.78 3.37
N ALA A 101 -3.21 -11.60 4.65
CA ALA A 101 -4.35 -10.81 5.11
C ALA A 101 -4.19 -9.32 4.75
N ILE A 102 -3.00 -8.74 4.90
CA ILE A 102 -2.71 -7.35 4.49
C ILE A 102 -2.86 -7.21 2.97
N ALA A 103 -2.33 -8.15 2.17
CA ALA A 103 -2.48 -8.14 0.72
C ALA A 103 -3.94 -8.30 0.29
N PHE A 104 -4.71 -9.16 0.96
CA PHE A 104 -6.15 -9.28 0.77
C PHE A 104 -6.87 -7.97 1.12
N GLY A 105 -6.49 -7.35 2.23
CA GLY A 105 -7.02 -6.06 2.66
C GLY A 105 -6.76 -4.95 1.64
N ALA A 106 -5.54 -4.87 1.13
CA ALA A 106 -5.15 -3.96 0.05
C ALA A 106 -6.03 -4.13 -1.20
N VAL A 107 -6.19 -5.37 -1.68
CA VAL A 107 -7.08 -5.68 -2.82
C VAL A 107 -8.53 -5.27 -2.51
N GLY A 108 -9.03 -5.63 -1.33
CA GLY A 108 -10.40 -5.31 -0.93
C GLY A 108 -10.65 -3.80 -0.84
N MET A 109 -9.72 -3.04 -0.27
CA MET A 109 -9.82 -1.58 -0.15
C MET A 109 -9.79 -0.92 -1.52
N THR A 110 -8.91 -1.37 -2.42
CA THR A 110 -8.89 -0.90 -3.81
C THR A 110 -10.20 -1.24 -4.51
N ILE A 111 -10.79 -2.43 -4.32
CA ILE A 111 -12.08 -2.77 -4.91
C ILE A 111 -13.20 -1.85 -4.39
N ILE A 112 -13.28 -1.61 -3.07
CA ILE A 112 -14.27 -0.68 -2.52
C ILE A 112 -14.09 0.71 -3.12
N GLY A 113 -12.85 1.19 -3.19
CA GLY A 113 -12.56 2.50 -3.76
C GLY A 113 -12.89 2.58 -5.25
N LEU A 114 -12.63 1.54 -6.05
CA LEU A 114 -13.06 1.48 -7.45
C LEU A 114 -14.59 1.48 -7.61
N LEU A 115 -15.30 0.80 -6.69
CA LEU A 115 -16.76 0.82 -6.68
C LEU A 115 -17.28 2.20 -6.31
N ASP A 116 -16.61 2.90 -5.39
CA ASP A 116 -16.97 4.28 -5.01
C ASP A 116 -16.69 5.26 -6.15
N ASP A 117 -15.50 5.18 -6.76
CA ASP A 117 -15.09 5.94 -7.94
C ASP A 117 -16.07 5.79 -9.12
N LYS A 118 -16.72 4.63 -9.25
CA LYS A 118 -17.65 4.34 -10.36
C LYS A 118 -19.12 4.62 -10.04
N HIS A 119 -19.54 4.40 -8.80
CA HIS A 119 -20.95 4.38 -8.41
C HIS A 119 -21.34 5.44 -7.38
N GLU A 120 -20.40 6.24 -6.89
CA GLU A 120 -20.60 7.24 -5.84
C GLU A 120 -21.38 6.62 -4.66
N LEU A 121 -20.76 5.65 -3.99
CA LEU A 121 -21.40 4.90 -2.94
C LEU A 121 -21.82 5.82 -1.78
N ARG A 122 -22.94 5.50 -1.16
CA ARG A 122 -23.33 6.18 0.08
C ARG A 122 -22.26 5.94 1.15
N PRO A 123 -21.91 6.94 1.98
CA PRO A 123 -20.86 6.83 2.99
C PRO A 123 -21.00 5.61 3.92
N ALA A 124 -22.25 5.21 4.23
CA ALA A 124 -22.52 4.04 5.06
C ALA A 124 -22.04 2.72 4.40
N HIS A 125 -22.28 2.51 3.11
CA HIS A 125 -21.88 1.27 2.43
C HIS A 125 -20.37 1.16 2.30
N LYS A 126 -19.72 2.28 1.96
CA LYS A 126 -18.26 2.43 1.93
C LYS A 126 -17.65 2.08 3.29
N PHE A 127 -18.17 2.68 4.36
CA PHE A 127 -17.68 2.45 5.72
C PHE A 127 -17.90 1.00 6.20
N ILE A 128 -19.04 0.39 5.89
CA ILE A 128 -19.29 -1.03 6.22
C ILE A 128 -18.26 -1.93 5.54
N GLY A 129 -17.97 -1.72 4.25
CA GLY A 129 -16.97 -2.50 3.54
C GLY A 129 -15.56 -2.32 4.14
N GLN A 130 -15.15 -1.08 4.43
CA GLN A 130 -13.88 -0.79 5.09
C GLN A 130 -13.79 -1.48 6.47
N LEU A 131 -14.88 -1.44 7.26
CA LEU A 131 -14.97 -2.08 8.57
C LEU A 131 -14.82 -3.60 8.48
N LEU A 132 -15.49 -4.24 7.53
CA LEU A 132 -15.41 -5.69 7.32
C LEU A 132 -13.99 -6.12 6.94
N ILE A 133 -13.36 -5.40 6.01
CA ILE A 133 -11.98 -5.68 5.61
C ILE A 133 -11.02 -5.46 6.76
N ALA A 134 -11.14 -4.34 7.48
CA ALA A 134 -10.30 -4.05 8.65
C ALA A 134 -10.45 -5.12 9.74
N ALA A 135 -11.67 -5.62 9.96
CA ALA A 135 -11.95 -6.71 10.90
C ALA A 135 -11.30 -8.03 10.46
N ILE A 136 -11.35 -8.38 9.16
CA ILE A 136 -10.69 -9.58 8.62
C ILE A 136 -9.17 -9.49 8.77
N VAL A 137 -8.57 -8.35 8.42
CA VAL A 137 -7.13 -8.10 8.59
C VAL A 137 -6.74 -8.23 10.06
N ALA A 138 -7.51 -7.63 10.96
CA ALA A 138 -7.26 -7.72 12.38
C ALA A 138 -7.37 -9.16 12.89
N ALA A 139 -8.41 -9.90 12.48
CA ALA A 139 -8.68 -11.29 12.85
C ALA A 139 -7.54 -12.24 12.46
N ALA A 140 -6.82 -11.96 11.36
CA ALA A 140 -5.60 -12.69 10.97
C ALA A 140 -4.39 -12.46 11.91
N GLY A 141 -4.56 -11.64 12.96
CA GLY A 141 -3.56 -11.40 14.00
C GLY A 141 -2.71 -10.15 13.78
N VAL A 142 -3.02 -9.33 12.77
CA VAL A 142 -2.47 -7.98 12.61
C VAL A 142 -3.11 -7.12 13.69
N ARG A 143 -2.40 -6.83 14.77
CA ARG A 143 -2.97 -6.13 15.94
C ARG A 143 -2.00 -5.13 16.52
N ILE A 144 -2.53 -3.97 16.87
CA ILE A 144 -1.86 -3.00 17.73
C ILE A 144 -1.91 -3.54 19.17
N THR A 145 -0.73 -3.70 19.77
CA THR A 145 -0.58 -4.09 21.17
C THR A 145 -0.20 -2.87 21.99
N LEU A 146 -1.07 -2.48 22.92
CA LEU A 146 -0.83 -1.42 23.90
C LEU A 146 -0.64 -2.04 25.29
N PHE A 147 -0.25 -1.25 26.28
CA PHE A 147 -0.04 -1.67 27.68
C PHE A 147 -1.34 -2.05 28.43
N VAL A 148 -2.37 -2.47 27.70
CA VAL A 148 -3.68 -2.91 28.21
C VAL A 148 -3.81 -4.41 27.95
N PRO A 149 -3.94 -5.25 28.99
CA PRO A 149 -3.98 -6.71 28.85
C PRO A 149 -5.38 -7.20 28.43
N SER A 150 -5.91 -6.67 27.33
CA SER A 150 -7.20 -7.07 26.76
C SER A 150 -7.08 -7.27 25.27
N VAL A 151 -7.33 -8.52 24.84
CA VAL A 151 -7.30 -8.90 23.43
C VAL A 151 -8.39 -8.17 22.65
N VAL A 152 -9.59 -8.06 23.23
CA VAL A 152 -10.73 -7.32 22.62
C VAL A 152 -10.35 -5.86 22.41
N PHE A 153 -9.71 -5.23 23.41
CA PHE A 153 -9.23 -3.86 23.28
C PHE A 153 -8.24 -3.70 22.12
N SER A 154 -7.27 -4.61 21.99
CA SER A 154 -6.34 -4.61 20.84
C SER A 154 -7.05 -4.71 19.49
N TYR A 155 -8.06 -5.57 19.36
CA TYR A 155 -8.84 -5.68 18.13
C TYR A 155 -9.60 -4.38 17.80
N VAL A 156 -10.31 -3.82 18.78
CA VAL A 156 -11.06 -2.57 18.62
C VAL A 156 -10.14 -1.43 18.20
N VAL A 157 -9.03 -1.24 18.91
CA VAL A 157 -8.06 -0.18 18.60
C VAL A 157 -7.46 -0.38 17.20
N THR A 158 -7.16 -1.61 16.80
CA THR A 158 -6.62 -1.89 15.47
C THR A 158 -7.62 -1.53 14.37
N ILE A 159 -8.87 -1.97 14.51
CA ILE A 159 -9.92 -1.70 13.52
C ILE A 159 -10.17 -0.20 13.43
N LEU A 160 -10.32 0.49 14.56
CA LEU A 160 -10.50 1.94 14.59
C LEU A 160 -9.31 2.68 13.98
N TRP A 161 -8.09 2.22 14.24
CA TRP A 161 -6.89 2.80 13.65
C TRP A 161 -6.86 2.66 12.13
N LEU A 162 -7.12 1.46 11.61
CA LEU A 162 -7.19 1.23 10.17
C LEU A 162 -8.23 2.14 9.52
N LEU A 163 -9.46 2.14 10.05
CA LEU A 163 -10.54 3.00 9.54
C LEU A 163 -10.18 4.48 9.58
N THR A 164 -9.51 4.93 10.65
CA THR A 164 -9.09 6.32 10.81
C THR A 164 -8.06 6.70 9.75
N VAL A 165 -7.01 5.89 9.58
CA VAL A 165 -5.95 6.17 8.60
C VAL A 165 -6.52 6.16 7.17
N ILE A 166 -7.34 5.17 6.83
CA ILE A 166 -7.97 5.05 5.50
C ILE A 166 -8.79 6.30 5.18
N ASN A 167 -9.67 6.71 6.08
CA ASN A 167 -10.52 7.88 5.85
C ASN A 167 -9.72 9.18 5.89
N ALA A 168 -8.67 9.27 6.71
CA ALA A 168 -7.77 10.44 6.72
C ALA A 168 -7.06 10.61 5.37
N PHE A 169 -6.51 9.53 4.79
CA PHE A 169 -5.88 9.58 3.46
C PHE A 169 -6.90 9.90 2.35
N ASN A 170 -8.11 9.35 2.43
CA ASN A 170 -9.20 9.70 1.50
C ASN A 170 -9.54 11.20 1.52
N PHE A 171 -9.62 11.82 2.71
CA PHE A 171 -9.87 13.25 2.81
C PHE A 171 -8.70 14.13 2.34
N MET A 172 -7.48 13.61 2.35
CA MET A 172 -6.29 14.31 1.86
C MET A 172 -6.11 14.19 0.33
N ASP A 173 -6.80 13.29 -0.36
CA ASP A 173 -6.69 13.10 -1.81
C ASP A 173 -7.47 14.16 -2.63
N ASN A 174 -7.50 15.40 -2.16
CA ASN A 174 -8.13 16.54 -2.83
C ASN A 174 -7.15 17.39 -3.65
N MET A 175 -5.85 17.07 -3.60
CA MET A 175 -4.77 17.79 -4.26
C MET A 175 -3.79 16.84 -4.94
N ASN A 176 -3.40 17.20 -6.17
CA ASN A 176 -2.39 16.48 -6.95
C ASN A 176 -1.11 16.27 -6.13
N GLY A 177 -0.73 15.01 -5.92
CA GLY A 177 0.51 14.59 -5.26
C GLY A 177 0.48 14.61 -3.75
N LEU A 178 -0.58 15.10 -3.10
CA LEU A 178 -0.61 15.23 -1.64
C LEU A 178 -0.70 13.86 -0.97
N CYS A 179 -1.74 13.07 -1.29
CA CYS A 179 -1.96 11.76 -0.70
C CYS A 179 -0.80 10.79 -0.98
N SER A 180 -0.38 10.67 -2.24
CA SER A 180 0.74 9.81 -2.66
C SER A 180 2.10 10.28 -2.14
N GLY A 181 2.33 11.60 -2.05
CA GLY A 181 3.55 12.18 -1.49
C GLY A 181 3.68 11.95 0.01
N LEU A 182 2.62 12.23 0.79
CA LEU A 182 2.59 11.96 2.23
C LEU A 182 2.74 10.47 2.53
N GLY A 183 2.06 9.62 1.75
CA GLY A 183 2.20 8.16 1.84
C GLY A 183 3.63 7.69 1.58
N ALA A 184 4.29 8.23 0.55
CA ALA A 184 5.68 7.89 0.22
C ALA A 184 6.65 8.30 1.34
N ILE A 185 6.50 9.52 1.88
CA ILE A 185 7.30 10.00 3.01
C ILE A 185 7.08 9.11 4.24
N GLY A 186 5.81 8.87 4.60
CA GLY A 186 5.44 8.04 5.76
C GLY A 186 5.98 6.61 5.64
N ALA A 187 5.76 5.97 4.49
CA ALA A 187 6.25 4.63 4.20
C ALA A 187 7.79 4.56 4.22
N GLY A 188 8.48 5.56 3.65
CA GLY A 188 9.94 5.65 3.69
C GLY A 188 10.47 5.79 5.12
N MET A 189 9.85 6.65 5.94
CA MET A 189 10.22 6.81 7.36
C MET A 189 9.96 5.54 8.17
N PHE A 190 8.80 4.89 7.98
CA PHE A 190 8.50 3.61 8.63
C PHE A 190 9.47 2.51 8.21
N GLY A 191 9.82 2.44 6.91
CA GLY A 191 10.81 1.49 6.40
C GLY A 191 12.19 1.70 7.03
N PHE A 192 12.64 2.95 7.12
CA PHE A 192 13.90 3.31 7.76
C PHE A 192 13.92 2.95 9.26
N ILE A 193 12.84 3.25 10.00
CA ILE A 193 12.72 2.91 11.42
C ILE A 193 12.69 1.38 11.61
N ALA A 194 11.89 0.66 10.82
CA ALA A 194 11.81 -0.80 10.90
C ALA A 194 13.14 -1.49 10.56
N ALA A 195 13.92 -0.91 9.65
CA ALA A 195 15.24 -1.40 9.27
C ALA A 195 16.31 -1.17 10.34
N THR A 196 16.15 -0.16 11.20
CA THR A 196 17.21 0.29 12.13
C THR A 196 16.86 0.10 13.62
N ARG A 197 15.58 -0.03 13.99
CA ARG A 197 15.10 0.01 15.38
C ARG A 197 14.05 -1.05 15.72
N GLY A 198 14.15 -2.24 15.12
CA GLY A 198 13.26 -3.36 15.48
C GLY A 198 13.51 -3.88 16.91
N PRO A 199 12.50 -4.52 17.55
CA PRO A 199 12.65 -5.20 18.84
C PRO A 199 13.54 -6.44 18.76
N ASP A 200 13.73 -6.98 17.56
CA ASP A 200 14.75 -7.98 17.27
C ASP A 200 16.11 -7.26 17.14
N PRO A 201 17.19 -7.71 17.80
CA PRO A 201 18.55 -7.19 17.59
C PRO A 201 18.99 -7.16 16.11
N GLN A 202 18.28 -7.90 15.27
CA GLN A 202 18.45 -7.91 13.83
C GLN A 202 17.60 -6.83 13.11
N GLY A 203 16.43 -6.42 13.59
CA GLY A 203 15.52 -5.47 12.93
C GLY A 203 14.27 -6.14 12.36
N GLN A 204 13.24 -5.35 11.96
CA GLN A 204 12.00 -5.89 11.38
C GLN A 204 12.07 -5.93 9.85
N TYR A 205 12.94 -6.78 9.32
CA TYR A 205 13.29 -6.84 7.90
C TYR A 205 12.12 -6.94 6.93
N LEU A 206 11.16 -7.81 7.23
CA LEU A 206 9.98 -8.01 6.39
C LEU A 206 9.11 -6.76 6.35
N VAL A 207 8.93 -6.10 7.51
CA VAL A 207 8.16 -4.86 7.64
C VAL A 207 8.86 -3.72 6.90
N ALA A 208 10.19 -3.61 7.05
CA ALA A 208 10.99 -2.63 6.33
C ALA A 208 10.90 -2.82 4.81
N ALA A 209 11.06 -4.06 4.32
CA ALA A 209 10.93 -4.38 2.90
C ALA A 209 9.54 -4.02 2.36
N THR A 210 8.46 -4.39 3.06
CA THR A 210 7.09 -4.01 2.68
C THR A 210 6.89 -2.49 2.67
N ALA A 211 7.41 -1.77 3.66
CA ALA A 211 7.32 -0.30 3.71
C ALA A 211 8.07 0.37 2.55
N PHE A 212 9.27 -0.11 2.20
CA PHE A 212 10.00 0.37 1.02
C PHE A 212 9.29 0.00 -0.29
N LEU A 213 8.60 -1.14 -0.33
CA LEU A 213 7.76 -1.56 -1.46
C LEU A 213 6.58 -0.57 -1.66
N ILE A 214 5.88 -0.21 -0.58
CA ILE A 214 4.82 0.82 -0.62
C ILE A 214 5.40 2.18 -1.06
N CYS A 215 6.52 2.60 -0.47
CA CYS A 215 7.20 3.84 -0.83
C CYS A 215 7.56 3.88 -2.32
N GLY A 216 8.14 2.80 -2.85
CA GLY A 216 8.47 2.64 -4.26
C GLY A 216 7.24 2.75 -5.16
N ALA A 217 6.17 2.02 -4.86
CA ALA A 217 4.93 2.05 -5.64
C ALA A 217 4.32 3.45 -5.72
N LEU A 218 4.26 4.16 -4.57
CA LEU A 218 3.77 5.55 -4.52
C LEU A 218 4.67 6.51 -5.30
N MET A 219 6.00 6.37 -5.17
CA MET A 219 6.95 7.17 -5.95
C MET A 219 6.92 6.87 -7.46
N GLY A 220 6.57 5.65 -7.87
CA GLY A 220 6.36 5.31 -9.28
C GLY A 220 5.11 5.95 -9.87
N PHE A 221 4.08 6.12 -9.06
CA PHE A 221 2.85 6.82 -9.45
C PHE A 221 3.00 8.35 -9.45
N LEU A 222 3.70 8.91 -8.45
CA LEU A 222 3.74 10.35 -8.15
C LEU A 222 4.03 11.26 -9.36
N PRO A 223 4.97 10.97 -10.29
CA PRO A 223 5.24 11.83 -11.46
C PRO A 223 4.06 12.00 -12.43
N HIS A 224 3.07 11.11 -12.36
CA HIS A 224 1.87 11.17 -13.19
C HIS A 224 0.72 11.90 -12.52
N ASN A 225 0.85 12.21 -11.24
CA ASN A 225 -0.15 12.89 -10.45
C ASN A 225 0.29 14.32 -10.10
N PHE A 226 1.55 14.51 -9.66
CA PHE A 226 2.09 15.82 -9.29
C PHE A 226 2.88 16.50 -10.43
N PRO A 227 2.81 17.84 -10.58
CA PRO A 227 1.80 18.75 -10.03
C PRO A 227 0.55 18.84 -10.93
N LYS A 228 0.66 18.41 -12.19
CA LYS A 228 -0.43 18.37 -13.17
C LYS A 228 -0.82 16.91 -13.42
N ALA A 229 -1.96 16.49 -12.90
CA ALA A 229 -2.40 15.11 -12.97
C ALA A 229 -2.70 14.66 -14.41
N ARG A 230 -2.09 13.54 -14.80
CA ARG A 230 -2.44 12.74 -15.98
C ARG A 230 -3.25 11.49 -15.61
N ALA A 231 -3.25 11.16 -14.33
CA ALA A 231 -4.07 10.17 -13.66
C ALA A 231 -4.28 10.62 -12.21
N PHE A 232 -5.48 10.41 -11.69
CA PHE A 232 -5.76 10.59 -10.26
C PHE A 232 -5.53 9.31 -9.48
N LEU A 233 -5.26 9.48 -8.20
CA LEU A 233 -5.11 8.36 -7.27
C LEU A 233 -6.45 7.64 -7.08
N GLY A 234 -7.51 8.43 -6.86
CA GLY A 234 -8.90 7.97 -6.74
C GLY A 234 -9.16 7.36 -5.36
N ASP A 235 -10.41 7.04 -5.08
CA ASP A 235 -10.78 6.36 -3.84
C ASP A 235 -10.17 4.96 -3.78
N ALA A 236 -9.98 4.32 -4.94
CA ALA A 236 -9.23 3.07 -5.08
C ALA A 236 -7.81 3.15 -4.49
N GLY A 237 -7.13 4.28 -4.66
CA GLY A 237 -5.75 4.47 -4.23
C GLY A 237 -5.60 5.14 -2.87
N SER A 238 -6.55 6.00 -2.47
CA SER A 238 -6.51 6.64 -1.15
C SER A 238 -6.99 5.72 -0.02
N HIS A 239 -7.70 4.64 -0.36
CA HIS A 239 -8.06 3.58 0.60
C HIS A 239 -7.01 2.48 0.76
N LEU A 240 -6.18 2.29 -0.27
CA LEU A 240 -5.12 1.28 -0.33
C LEU A 240 -3.99 1.60 0.67
#